data_AF-A0A2E9M9P0-F1
#
_entry.id   AF-A0A2E9M9P0-F1
#
_cell.length_a   1.000
_cell.length_b   1.000
_cell.length_c   1.000
_cell.angle_alpha   90.00
_cell.angle_beta   90.00
_cell.angle_gamma   90.00
#
_symmetry.space_group_name_H-M   'P 1'
#
loop_
_entity.id
_entity.type
_entity.pdbx_description
1 polymer ?
#
loop_
_entity_poly.entity_id
_entity_poly.type
_entity_poly.pdbx_seq_one_letter_code
_entity_poly.pdbx_strand_id
1 'polypeptide(L)'
;MTAPPRPGAIRHLRQQLVEARREQRRDIVDEIVQGVSELGGWGYRCCLVDYARFRTACFVRVLGFEKHRIKAEVEFPIRPGLRSVQWLPLSHLVDYDEIEPDRLHTIYEDLGVYLKRPDANLARERPRPCGGPALALNRNDRRRRSTRSNEPMTVWWGVAGVLFTCSLFFFIATT
;
A
#
# COMPACT_ATOMS: atom_id res chain seq x y z
N MET A 1 -31.21 5.08 8.07
CA MET A 1 -30.90 5.60 6.72
C MET A 1 -29.84 6.68 6.88
N THR A 2 -28.57 6.34 6.64
CA THR A 2 -27.46 7.29 6.66
C THR A 2 -27.49 8.10 5.36
N ALA A 3 -27.40 9.43 5.48
CA ALA A 3 -27.35 10.32 4.31
C ALA A 3 -26.17 9.94 3.41
N PRO A 4 -26.29 10.12 2.08
CA PRO A 4 -25.18 9.84 1.18
C PRO A 4 -23.95 10.68 1.53
N PRO A 5 -22.73 10.19 1.23
CA PRO A 5 -21.50 10.91 1.52
C PRO A 5 -21.52 12.26 0.82
N ARG A 6 -21.12 13.30 1.55
CA ARG A 6 -20.96 14.63 0.97
C ARG A 6 -19.72 14.65 0.05
N PRO A 7 -19.75 15.38 -1.07
CA PRO A 7 -18.55 15.71 -1.82
C PRO A 7 -17.49 16.30 -0.87
N GLY A 8 -16.22 15.94 -1.04
CA GLY A 8 -15.14 16.41 -0.15
C GLY A 8 -14.90 15.54 1.08
N ALA A 9 -15.47 14.33 1.14
CA ALA A 9 -15.32 13.47 2.32
C ALA A 9 -13.88 12.97 2.52
N ILE A 10 -13.15 12.67 1.42
CA ILE A 10 -11.74 12.26 1.51
C ILE A 10 -10.88 13.44 1.94
N ARG A 11 -11.12 14.64 1.40
CA ARG A 11 -10.49 15.89 1.85
C ARG A 11 -10.65 16.07 3.36
N HIS A 12 -11.87 15.92 3.87
CA HIS A 12 -12.14 16.10 5.30
C HIS A 12 -11.34 15.10 6.16
N LEU A 13 -11.38 13.81 5.84
CA LEU A 13 -10.61 12.79 6.57
C LEU A 13 -9.10 13.02 6.49
N ARG A 14 -8.61 13.50 5.33
CA ARG A 14 -7.21 13.85 5.11
C ARG A 14 -6.79 15.05 5.96
N GLN A 15 -7.64 16.08 6.08
CA GLN A 15 -7.40 17.22 6.95
C GLN A 15 -7.35 16.81 8.43
N GLN A 16 -8.32 16.01 8.88
CA GLN A 16 -8.30 15.43 10.23
C GLN A 16 -6.99 14.66 10.49
N LEU A 17 -6.53 13.87 9.53
CA LEU A 17 -5.25 13.15 9.65
C LEU A 17 -4.05 14.11 9.78
N VAL A 18 -4.04 15.23 9.05
CA VAL A 18 -2.96 16.24 9.13
C VAL A 18 -2.98 16.93 10.49
N GLU A 19 -4.15 17.38 10.94
CA GLU A 19 -4.32 18.02 12.25
C GLU A 19 -3.92 17.08 13.38
N ALA A 20 -4.36 15.82 13.31
CA ALA A 20 -3.95 14.77 14.24
C ALA A 20 -2.43 14.63 14.34
N ARG A 21 -1.74 14.70 13.19
CA ARG A 21 -0.28 14.60 13.12
C ARG A 21 0.42 15.84 13.66
N ARG A 22 -0.13 17.04 13.41
CA ARG A 22 0.38 18.31 13.93
C ARG A 22 0.26 18.37 15.45
N GLU A 23 -0.87 17.92 16.00
CA GLU A 23 -1.18 17.97 17.44
C GLU A 23 -0.79 16.70 18.20
N GLN A 24 -0.22 15.70 17.52
CA GLN A 24 0.10 14.37 18.06
C GLN A 24 -1.10 13.64 18.71
N ARG A 25 -2.31 13.94 18.22
CA ARG A 25 -3.58 13.36 18.66
C ARG A 25 -3.78 11.97 18.08
N ARG A 26 -4.08 11.01 18.96
CA ARG A 26 -4.25 9.58 18.62
C ARG A 26 -5.70 9.12 18.71
N ASP A 27 -6.49 9.85 19.49
CA ASP A 27 -7.93 9.69 19.69
C ASP A 27 -8.73 9.75 18.38
N ILE A 28 -8.30 10.58 17.44
CA ILE A 28 -8.99 10.79 16.15
C ILE A 28 -8.80 9.65 15.14
N VAL A 29 -7.94 8.66 15.43
CA VAL A 29 -7.71 7.53 14.52
C VAL A 29 -8.98 6.71 14.37
N ASP A 30 -9.70 6.44 15.46
CA ASP A 30 -10.93 5.64 15.41
C ASP A 30 -12.02 6.36 14.62
N GLU A 31 -12.11 7.69 14.72
CA GLU A 31 -13.02 8.51 13.93
C GLU A 31 -12.70 8.43 12.43
N ILE A 32 -11.41 8.51 12.06
CA ILE A 32 -10.98 8.39 10.67
C ILE A 32 -11.29 6.98 10.13
N VAL A 33 -11.04 5.93 10.92
CA VAL A 33 -11.34 4.54 10.56
C VAL A 33 -12.83 4.34 10.33
N GLN A 34 -13.66 4.89 11.23
CA GLN A 34 -15.10 4.85 11.11
C GLN A 34 -15.57 5.59 9.86
N GLY A 35 -15.06 6.80 9.61
CA GLY A 35 -15.37 7.59 8.42
C GLY A 35 -15.02 6.87 7.12
N VAL A 36 -13.83 6.26 7.03
CA VAL A 36 -13.46 5.45 5.85
C VAL A 36 -14.38 4.23 5.68
N SER A 37 -14.79 3.61 6.78
CA SER A 37 -15.68 2.44 6.75
C SER A 37 -17.08 2.81 6.24
N GLU A 38 -17.60 3.97 6.65
CA GLU A 38 -18.85 4.53 6.13
C GLU A 38 -18.77 4.84 4.64
N LEU A 39 -17.67 5.47 4.20
CA LEU A 39 -17.39 5.68 2.77
C LEU A 39 -17.36 4.37 1.98
N GLY A 40 -16.81 3.31 2.57
CA GLY A 40 -16.84 1.96 2.01
C GLY A 40 -18.26 1.39 1.87
N GLY A 41 -19.08 1.55 2.90
CA GLY A 41 -20.49 1.15 2.89
C GLY A 41 -21.32 1.84 1.81
N TRP A 42 -20.94 3.06 1.42
CA TRP A 42 -21.57 3.81 0.33
C TRP A 42 -20.91 3.60 -1.04
N GLY A 43 -19.81 2.87 -1.12
CA GLY A 43 -19.05 2.72 -2.37
C GLY A 43 -18.51 4.05 -2.89
N TYR A 44 -18.03 4.92 -2.00
CA TYR A 44 -17.51 6.23 -2.35
C TYR A 44 -16.39 6.13 -3.38
N ARG A 45 -16.38 7.03 -4.35
CA ARG A 45 -15.37 7.05 -5.43
C ARG A 45 -14.46 8.26 -5.29
N CYS A 46 -13.18 8.03 -5.49
CA CYS A 46 -12.15 9.05 -5.38
C CYS A 46 -10.94 8.73 -6.28
N CYS A 47 -9.93 9.59 -6.23
CA CYS A 47 -8.74 9.51 -7.05
C CYS A 47 -7.54 9.10 -6.18
N LEU A 48 -6.76 8.14 -6.65
CA LEU A 48 -5.41 7.88 -6.18
C LEU A 48 -4.45 8.77 -6.96
N VAL A 49 -3.65 9.56 -6.26
CA VAL A 49 -2.68 10.48 -6.86
C VAL A 49 -1.24 10.03 -6.66
N ASP A 50 -0.41 10.36 -7.65
CA ASP A 50 1.04 10.18 -7.64
C ASP A 50 1.68 11.55 -7.50
N TYR A 51 2.12 11.90 -6.29
CA TYR A 51 2.74 13.20 -6.00
C TYR A 51 4.14 13.32 -6.63
N ALA A 52 4.79 12.21 -7.00
CA ALA A 52 6.05 12.28 -7.73
C ALA A 52 5.88 12.88 -9.14
N ARG A 53 4.65 12.82 -9.68
CA ARG A 53 4.30 13.30 -11.03
C ARG A 53 3.17 14.34 -11.02
N PHE A 54 2.68 14.73 -9.85
CA PHE A 54 1.55 15.64 -9.63
C PHE A 54 0.36 15.34 -10.54
N ARG A 55 -0.08 14.08 -10.57
CA ARG A 55 -1.19 13.64 -11.42
C ARG A 55 -1.98 12.48 -10.80
N THR A 56 -3.20 12.29 -11.29
CA THR A 56 -4.01 11.11 -10.99
C THR A 56 -3.34 9.84 -11.52
N ALA A 57 -3.12 8.87 -10.63
CA ALA A 57 -2.62 7.55 -10.98
C ALA A 57 -3.77 6.64 -11.42
N CYS A 58 -4.83 6.57 -10.61
CA CYS A 58 -6.03 5.76 -10.84
C CYS A 58 -7.26 6.39 -10.16
N PHE A 59 -8.44 6.03 -10.64
CA PHE A 59 -9.73 6.19 -9.97
C PHE A 59 -10.07 4.92 -9.24
N VAL A 60 -10.56 5.08 -8.01
CA VAL A 60 -10.81 3.97 -7.11
C VAL A 60 -12.16 4.12 -6.43
N ARG A 61 -12.76 2.98 -6.11
CA ARG A 61 -13.93 2.88 -5.24
C ARG A 61 -13.49 2.36 -3.88
N VAL A 62 -13.82 3.10 -2.82
CA VAL A 62 -13.55 2.70 -1.43
C VAL A 62 -14.44 1.51 -1.09
N LEU A 63 -13.83 0.46 -0.53
CA LEU A 63 -14.54 -0.72 -0.03
C LEU A 63 -14.59 -0.75 1.51
N GLY A 64 -13.68 -0.03 2.17
CA GLY A 64 -13.64 0.11 3.63
C GLY A 64 -12.21 0.18 4.17
N PHE A 65 -12.07 -0.10 5.46
CA PHE A 65 -10.78 -0.06 6.15
C PHE A 65 -10.41 -1.45 6.67
N GLU A 66 -9.21 -1.94 6.31
CA GLU A 66 -8.73 -3.26 6.73
C GLU A 66 -7.21 -3.22 6.91
N LYS A 67 -6.67 -3.89 7.94
CA LYS A 67 -5.20 -4.02 8.16
C LYS A 67 -4.48 -2.67 8.15
N HIS A 68 -5.07 -1.65 8.78
CA HIS A 68 -4.55 -0.29 8.87
C HIS A 68 -4.41 0.45 7.53
N ARG A 69 -5.13 0.00 6.49
CA ARG A 69 -5.13 0.61 5.16
C ARG A 69 -6.54 0.68 4.60
N ILE A 70 -6.71 1.61 3.66
CA ILE A 70 -7.95 1.72 2.90
C ILE A 70 -7.95 0.61 1.86
N LYS A 71 -8.95 -0.25 1.93
CA LYS A 71 -9.23 -1.24 0.89
C LYS A 71 -10.01 -0.54 -0.20
N ALA A 72 -9.47 -0.50 -1.40
CA ALA A 72 -10.09 0.18 -2.53
C ALA A 72 -9.98 -0.67 -3.79
N GLU A 73 -11.02 -0.63 -4.61
CA GLU A 73 -11.04 -1.26 -5.93
C GLU A 73 -10.65 -0.24 -7.00
N VAL A 74 -9.75 -0.61 -7.90
CA VAL A 74 -9.36 0.22 -9.04
C VAL A 74 -10.43 0.13 -10.10
N GLU A 75 -11.08 1.26 -10.39
CA GLU A 75 -12.06 1.37 -11.47
C GLU A 75 -11.40 1.74 -12.80
N PHE A 76 -10.39 2.64 -12.80
CA PHE A 76 -9.72 3.08 -14.02
C PHE A 76 -8.32 3.69 -13.74
N PRO A 77 -7.32 3.58 -14.64
CA PRO A 77 -7.28 2.70 -15.79
C PRO A 77 -7.05 1.24 -15.36
N ILE A 78 -7.75 0.32 -16.00
CA ILE A 78 -7.51 -1.11 -15.82
C ILE A 78 -6.23 -1.46 -16.59
N ARG A 79 -5.16 -1.78 -15.86
CA ARG A 79 -3.87 -2.18 -16.44
C ARG A 79 -3.66 -3.69 -16.31
N PRO A 80 -3.18 -4.39 -17.36
CA PRO A 80 -2.84 -5.80 -17.26
C PRO A 80 -1.84 -6.05 -16.12
N GLY A 81 -2.12 -7.03 -15.28
CA GLY A 81 -1.29 -7.38 -14.14
C GLY A 81 -1.36 -6.40 -12.96
N LEU A 82 -2.30 -5.45 -12.94
CA LEU A 82 -2.64 -4.69 -11.74
C LEU A 82 -3.70 -5.46 -10.94
N ARG A 83 -3.54 -5.57 -9.61
CA ARG A 83 -4.62 -6.14 -8.80
C ARG A 83 -5.83 -5.20 -8.80
N SER A 84 -7.03 -5.78 -8.93
CA SER A 84 -8.29 -5.01 -8.86
C SER A 84 -8.45 -4.34 -7.51
N VAL A 85 -8.21 -5.07 -6.42
CA VAL A 85 -8.23 -4.51 -5.06
C VAL A 85 -6.81 -4.10 -4.64
N GLN A 86 -6.72 -2.93 -4.03
CA GLN A 86 -5.50 -2.28 -3.55
C GLN A 86 -5.66 -1.83 -2.11
N TRP A 87 -4.53 -1.73 -1.40
CA TRP A 87 -4.46 -1.30 -0.01
C TRP A 87 -3.71 0.03 0.03
N LEU A 88 -4.47 1.11 0.07
CA LEU A 88 -4.00 2.47 -0.17
C LEU A 88 -3.90 3.27 1.13
N PRO A 89 -2.93 4.20 1.24
CA PRO A 89 -2.90 5.18 2.31
C PRO A 89 -3.92 6.30 2.04
N LEU A 90 -4.58 6.80 3.09
CA LEU A 90 -5.51 7.95 2.99
C LEU A 90 -4.84 9.19 2.39
N SER A 91 -3.55 9.40 2.67
CA SER A 91 -2.81 10.57 2.21
C SER A 91 -2.66 10.71 0.69
N HIS A 92 -2.81 9.61 -0.05
CA HIS A 92 -2.74 9.60 -1.52
C HIS A 92 -4.12 9.56 -2.17
N LEU A 93 -5.20 9.58 -1.38
CA LEU A 93 -6.55 9.70 -1.91
C LEU A 93 -6.96 11.16 -1.90
N VAL A 94 -7.57 11.59 -3.00
CA VAL A 94 -8.13 12.94 -3.16
C VAL A 94 -9.50 12.86 -3.81
N ASP A 95 -10.32 13.88 -3.56
CA ASP A 95 -11.61 14.00 -4.20
C ASP A 95 -11.48 14.42 -5.68
N TYR A 96 -12.53 14.21 -6.48
CA TYR A 96 -12.50 14.51 -7.92
C TYR A 96 -12.24 15.98 -8.24
N ASP A 97 -12.65 16.88 -7.36
CA ASP A 97 -12.44 18.32 -7.49
C ASP A 97 -11.05 18.77 -7.04
N GLU A 98 -10.19 17.85 -6.58
CA GLU A 98 -8.81 18.13 -6.14
C GLU A 98 -7.74 17.67 -7.14
N ILE A 99 -8.12 17.14 -8.30
CA ILE A 99 -7.17 16.54 -9.26
C ILE A 99 -6.34 17.54 -10.05
N GLU A 100 -6.61 18.84 -9.90
CA GLU A 100 -5.87 19.92 -10.55
C GLU A 100 -4.42 19.94 -10.03
N PRO A 101 -3.39 20.04 -10.92
CA PRO A 101 -1.99 19.98 -10.51
C PRO A 101 -1.63 20.97 -9.40
N ASP A 102 -2.11 22.21 -9.49
CA ASP A 102 -1.84 23.25 -8.48
C ASP A 102 -2.39 22.87 -7.11
N ARG A 103 -3.58 22.26 -7.07
CA ARG A 103 -4.17 21.74 -5.81
C ARG A 103 -3.36 20.57 -5.27
N LEU A 104 -2.87 19.67 -6.14
CA LEU A 104 -2.02 18.56 -5.72
C LEU A 104 -0.70 19.06 -5.13
N HIS A 105 -0.15 20.16 -5.64
CA HIS A 105 1.02 20.83 -5.06
C HIS A 105 0.73 21.31 -3.64
N THR A 106 -0.36 22.07 -3.43
CA THR A 106 -0.75 22.54 -2.09
C THR A 106 -0.98 21.39 -1.12
N ILE A 107 -1.66 20.33 -1.58
CA ILE A 107 -1.90 19.12 -0.78
C ILE A 107 -0.58 18.46 -0.39
N TYR A 108 0.38 18.37 -1.32
CA TYR A 108 1.69 17.80 -1.06
C TYR A 108 2.53 18.66 -0.11
N GLU A 109 2.45 19.99 -0.19
CA GLU A 109 3.14 20.89 0.75
C GLU A 109 2.66 20.67 2.20
N ASP A 110 1.35 20.49 2.39
CA ASP A 110 0.76 20.22 3.70
C ASP A 110 1.12 18.84 4.27
N LEU A 111 1.16 17.82 3.40
CA LEU A 111 1.34 16.42 3.80
C LEU A 111 2.78 15.92 3.72
N GLY A 112 3.62 16.56 2.91
CA GLY A 112 4.89 16.04 2.43
C GLY A 112 5.85 15.65 3.55
N VAL A 113 5.84 16.42 4.64
CA VAL A 113 6.64 16.15 5.85
C VAL A 113 6.28 14.82 6.52
N TYR A 114 5.04 14.35 6.34
CA TYR A 114 4.53 13.10 6.91
C TYR A 114 4.53 11.93 5.91
N LEU A 115 4.81 12.19 4.63
CA LEU A 115 4.81 11.16 3.59
C LEU A 115 6.14 10.41 3.59
N LYS A 116 6.07 9.08 3.73
CA LYS A 116 7.26 8.21 3.57
C LYS A 116 7.71 8.14 2.11
N ARG A 117 6.77 8.23 1.17
CA ARG A 117 7.04 8.21 -0.26
C ARG A 117 6.02 9.07 -1.00
N PRO A 118 6.42 9.74 -2.09
CA PRO A 118 5.53 10.54 -2.93
C PRO A 118 4.79 9.69 -3.99
N ASP A 119 5.23 8.45 -4.23
CA ASP A 119 4.72 7.61 -5.30
C ASP A 119 3.54 6.71 -4.87
N ALA A 120 2.53 6.64 -5.73
CA ALA A 120 1.41 5.71 -5.60
C ALA A 120 1.85 4.28 -5.96
N ASN A 121 2.52 3.60 -5.03
CA ASN A 121 2.95 2.21 -5.19
C ASN A 121 1.74 1.26 -5.24
N LEU A 122 1.34 0.86 -6.45
CA LEU A 122 0.26 -0.09 -6.67
C LEU A 122 0.77 -1.54 -6.74
N ALA A 123 0.06 -2.46 -6.11
CA ALA A 123 0.39 -3.88 -6.13
C ALA A 123 0.04 -4.52 -7.47
N ARG A 124 1.01 -5.21 -8.06
CA ARG A 124 0.82 -6.02 -9.27
C ARG A 124 0.47 -7.46 -8.93
N GLU A 125 -0.27 -8.10 -9.83
CA GLU A 125 -0.41 -9.55 -9.84
C GLU A 125 0.96 -10.16 -10.07
N ARG A 126 1.28 -11.20 -9.29
CA ARG A 126 2.48 -11.99 -9.58
C ARG A 126 2.20 -12.73 -10.87
N PRO A 127 3.11 -12.72 -11.86
CA PRO A 127 3.00 -13.61 -13.00
C PRO A 127 2.85 -15.03 -12.44
N ARG A 128 1.72 -15.69 -12.72
CA ARG A 128 1.65 -17.13 -12.49
C ARG A 128 2.65 -17.72 -13.48
N PRO A 129 3.68 -18.47 -13.03
CA PRO A 129 4.48 -19.23 -13.98
C PRO A 129 3.50 -20.15 -14.69
N CYS A 130 3.28 -19.90 -15.99
CA CYS A 130 2.48 -20.77 -16.83
C CYS A 130 3.19 -22.13 -16.83
N GLY A 131 2.72 -23.05 -16.00
CA GLY A 131 3.02 -24.47 -16.11
C GLY A 131 2.38 -24.99 -17.38
N GLY A 132 2.95 -24.65 -18.54
CA GLY A 132 2.83 -25.50 -19.71
C GLY A 132 3.53 -26.84 -19.39
N PRO A 133 3.08 -27.96 -19.97
CA PRO A 133 3.77 -29.23 -19.77
C PRO A 133 5.22 -29.02 -20.19
N ALA A 134 6.13 -29.10 -19.24
CA ALA A 134 7.54 -29.21 -19.55
C ALA A 134 7.66 -30.44 -20.46
N LEU A 135 7.93 -30.22 -21.74
CA LEU A 135 8.61 -31.24 -22.54
C LEU A 135 9.91 -31.51 -21.80
N ALA A 136 9.85 -32.50 -20.91
CA ALA A 136 11.00 -33.05 -20.23
C ALA A 136 11.86 -33.66 -21.33
N LEU A 137 12.72 -32.83 -21.92
CA LEU A 137 13.85 -33.26 -22.71
C LEU A 137 14.78 -33.95 -21.73
N ASN A 138 14.50 -35.24 -21.56
CA ASN A 138 15.31 -36.21 -20.86
C ASN A 138 16.74 -36.12 -21.42
N ARG A 139 17.61 -35.41 -20.70
CA ARG A 139 19.04 -35.38 -20.96
C ARG A 139 19.79 -35.98 -19.79
N ASN A 140 19.39 -37.21 -19.44
CA ASN A 140 20.26 -38.12 -18.71
C ASN A 140 20.91 -39.08 -19.70
N ASP A 141 22.04 -38.66 -20.25
CA ASP A 141 23.10 -39.60 -20.61
C ASP A 141 24.43 -38.89 -20.86
N ARG A 142 25.26 -38.86 -19.81
CA ARG A 142 26.66 -39.33 -19.88
C ARG A 142 27.31 -39.28 -18.50
N ARG A 143 27.27 -40.44 -17.84
CA ARG A 143 28.28 -40.87 -16.87
C ARG A 143 29.67 -40.80 -17.50
N ARG A 144 30.60 -40.14 -16.82
CA ARG A 144 32.03 -40.53 -16.62
C ARG A 144 32.55 -39.63 -15.48
N ARG A 145 32.40 -40.04 -14.22
CA ARG A 145 33.37 -40.83 -13.43
C ARG A 145 34.78 -40.21 -13.50
N SER A 146 35.08 -39.34 -12.54
CA SER A 146 36.44 -39.10 -12.04
C SER A 146 36.34 -38.63 -10.58
N THR A 147 36.57 -39.57 -9.69
CA THR A 147 36.94 -39.41 -8.29
C THR A 147 38.14 -38.48 -8.13
N ARG A 148 38.06 -37.48 -7.24
CA ARG A 148 39.16 -37.17 -6.32
C ARG A 148 38.66 -36.34 -5.13
N SER A 149 38.96 -36.88 -3.95
CA SER A 149 38.78 -36.31 -2.62
C SER A 149 39.51 -34.98 -2.44
N ASN A 150 38.94 -34.11 -1.61
CA ASN A 150 39.59 -33.61 -0.40
C ASN A 150 38.61 -32.69 0.36
N GLU A 151 38.15 -33.13 1.53
CA GLU A 151 37.81 -32.22 2.64
C GLU A 151 39.13 -31.79 3.33
N PRO A 152 39.15 -30.67 4.09
CA PRO A 152 38.63 -30.68 5.46
C PRO A 152 37.80 -29.44 5.88
N MET A 153 36.93 -29.71 6.86
CA MET A 153 36.27 -28.82 7.84
C MET A 153 36.82 -27.40 8.03
N THR A 154 35.95 -26.40 8.27
CA THR A 154 35.83 -25.77 9.60
C THR A 154 34.51 -24.99 9.76
N VAL A 155 34.05 -25.02 11.00
CA VAL A 155 32.84 -24.52 11.65
C VAL A 155 32.80 -22.99 11.74
N TRP A 156 31.61 -22.36 11.61
CA TRP A 156 31.29 -21.20 12.44
C TRP A 156 29.79 -21.13 12.79
N TRP A 157 29.53 -21.33 14.08
CA TRP A 157 28.29 -21.03 14.77
C TRP A 157 28.14 -19.52 14.97
N GLY A 158 26.90 -19.06 15.09
CA GLY A 158 26.53 -18.24 16.25
C GLY A 158 26.40 -16.73 16.05
N VAL A 159 25.13 -16.30 16.04
CA VAL A 159 24.57 -15.15 16.79
C VAL A 159 25.22 -13.77 16.65
N ALA A 160 24.55 -12.91 15.88
CA ALA A 160 24.12 -11.57 16.30
C ALA A 160 23.00 -11.13 15.32
N GLY A 161 21.79 -10.75 15.72
CA GLY A 161 21.41 -10.11 16.96
C GLY A 161 21.04 -8.66 16.66
N VAL A 162 19.72 -8.45 16.49
CA VAL A 162 19.00 -7.19 16.76
C VAL A 162 19.09 -6.08 15.68
N LEU A 163 17.91 -5.48 15.46
CA LEU A 163 17.58 -4.21 14.77
C LEU A 163 16.94 -4.34 13.39
N PHE A 164 15.64 -4.69 13.34
CA PHE A 164 14.62 -3.84 12.68
C PHE A 164 13.17 -4.37 12.83
N THR A 165 12.73 -4.66 14.06
CA THR A 165 11.31 -4.95 14.37
C THR A 165 10.56 -3.77 15.02
N CYS A 166 11.17 -2.58 15.11
CA CYS A 166 10.62 -1.43 15.86
C CYS A 166 9.77 -0.43 15.05
N SER A 167 8.86 -0.83 14.17
CA SER A 167 7.96 0.16 13.53
C SER A 167 6.49 -0.22 13.43
N LEU A 168 6.06 -1.27 14.13
CA LEU A 168 4.64 -1.66 14.09
C LEU A 168 3.93 -1.87 15.43
N PHE A 169 4.54 -1.65 16.60
CA PHE A 169 3.89 -2.11 17.85
C PHE A 169 3.96 -1.27 19.11
N PHE A 170 4.52 -0.06 19.13
CA PHE A 170 4.39 0.77 20.32
C PHE A 170 3.34 1.85 20.10
N PHE A 171 2.08 1.50 20.39
CA PHE A 171 1.16 2.29 21.24
C PHE A 171 -0.20 1.59 21.38
N ILE A 172 -0.19 0.37 21.93
CA ILE A 172 -1.32 -0.17 22.70
C ILE A 172 -0.71 -0.82 23.94
N ALA A 173 -0.43 0.00 24.96
CA ALA A 173 -0.29 -0.38 26.38
C ALA A 173 0.22 0.85 27.15
N THR A 174 -0.38 1.10 28.33
CA THR A 174 -0.29 2.26 29.23
C THR A 174 -1.11 3.45 28.72
N THR A 175 -2.26 3.82 29.30
CA THR A 175 -2.79 3.64 30.68
C THR A 175 -4.13 2.93 30.73
#